data_AF-A0A0J5GPY2-F1
#
_entry.id   AF-A0A0J5GPY2-F1
#
_cell.length_a   1.000
_cell.length_b   1.000
_cell.length_c   1.000
_cell.angle_alpha   90.00
_cell.angle_beta   90.00
_cell.angle_gamma   90.00
#
_symmetry.space_group_name_H-M   'P 1'
#
loop_
_entity.id
_entity.type
_entity.pdbx_description
1 polymer ?
#
loop_
_entity_poly.entity_id
_entity_poly.type
_entity_poly.pdbx_seq_one_letter_code
_entity_poly.pdbx_strand_id
1 'polypeptide(L)'
;MSKVLADGYALVLDRFEEYHFINTDGDIVFDNEHGYEWATSYSNGLAFIIDYDFETRTDYEGYIDKEGNLIYRYDIEGWPYIDAYFDVHY
;
A
#
# COMPACT_ATOMS: atom_id res chain seq x y z
N MET A 1 0.58 16.44 19.56
CA MET A 1 0.35 16.75 18.13
C MET A 1 -0.83 15.93 17.68
N SER A 2 -1.97 16.53 17.35
CA SER A 2 -3.05 15.80 16.68
C SER A 2 -2.56 15.48 15.27
N LYS A 3 -2.25 14.21 14.98
CA LYS A 3 -2.03 13.75 13.61
C LYS A 3 -3.35 14.03 12.88
N VAL A 4 -3.38 15.05 12.05
CA VAL A 4 -4.58 15.37 11.26
C VAL A 4 -4.80 14.17 10.35
N LEU A 5 -5.90 13.45 10.57
CA LEU A 5 -6.25 12.30 9.75
C LEU A 5 -6.69 12.82 8.39
N ALA A 6 -6.02 12.36 7.34
CA ALA A 6 -6.42 12.70 5.99
C ALA A 6 -7.63 11.82 5.67
N ASP A 7 -8.76 12.46 5.39
CA ASP A 7 -9.97 11.76 4.96
C ASP A 7 -10.58 10.75 5.95
N GLY A 8 -10.20 10.83 7.23
CA GLY A 8 -10.65 9.92 8.30
C GLY A 8 -9.68 8.79 8.59
N TYR A 9 -8.57 8.70 7.87
CA TYR A 9 -7.57 7.63 8.01
C TYR A 9 -6.18 8.17 8.31
N ALA A 10 -5.34 7.33 8.88
CA ALA A 10 -3.91 7.56 8.97
C ALA A 10 -3.15 6.48 8.21
N LEU A 11 -2.14 6.92 7.46
CA LEU A 11 -1.09 6.04 6.98
C LEU A 11 -0.09 5.78 8.12
N VAL A 12 0.26 4.51 8.34
CA VAL A 12 1.27 4.06 9.30
C VAL A 12 2.24 3.11 8.61
N LEU A 13 3.47 3.07 9.11
CA LEU A 13 4.50 2.12 8.71
C LEU A 13 4.67 1.13 9.86
N ASP A 14 4.67 -0.15 9.56
CA ASP A 14 4.78 -1.21 10.55
C ASP A 14 6.27 -1.53 10.88
N ARG A 15 6.52 -2.64 11.59
CA ARG A 15 7.89 -3.06 11.96
C ARG A 15 8.66 -3.77 10.84
N PHE A 16 7.98 -4.13 9.75
CA PHE A 16 8.53 -4.79 8.56
C PHE A 16 8.67 -3.82 7.39
N GLU A 17 8.45 -2.53 7.62
CA GLU A 17 8.49 -1.47 6.59
C GLU A 17 7.33 -1.56 5.59
N GLU A 18 6.19 -2.14 6.00
CA GLU A 18 4.95 -2.23 5.24
C GLU A 18 3.99 -1.10 5.63
N TYR A 19 3.30 -0.53 4.64
CA TYR A 19 2.36 0.57 4.83
C TYR A 19 0.93 0.09 5.06
N HIS A 20 0.31 0.58 6.12
CA HIS A 20 -1.06 0.24 6.51
C HIS A 20 -1.92 1.51 6.66
N PHE A 21 -3.21 1.35 6.36
CA PHE A 21 -4.21 2.37 6.66
C PHE A 21 -4.93 1.99 7.94
N ILE A 22 -5.06 2.95 8.86
CA ILE A 22 -5.82 2.75 10.11
C ILE A 22 -6.98 3.73 10.20
N ASN A 23 -8.09 3.28 10.78
CA ASN A 23 -9.24 4.13 11.10
C ASN A 23 -8.98 4.97 12.39
N THR A 24 -9.98 5.74 12.81
CA THR A 24 -9.94 6.55 14.04
C THR A 24 -9.85 5.74 15.32
N ASP A 25 -10.29 4.49 15.29
CA ASP A 25 -10.28 3.56 16.43
C ASP A 25 -8.93 2.84 16.56
N GLY A 26 -8.06 2.99 15.55
CA GLY A 26 -6.72 2.40 15.49
C GLY A 26 -6.69 1.03 14.82
N ASP A 27 -7.80 0.56 14.26
CA ASP A 27 -7.86 -0.69 13.53
C ASP A 27 -7.26 -0.53 12.14
N ILE A 28 -6.50 -1.55 11.71
CA ILE A 28 -6.10 -1.69 10.31
C ILE A 28 -7.37 -1.87 9.49
N VAL A 29 -7.49 -1.08 8.44
CA VAL A 29 -8.59 -1.15 7.49
C VAL A 29 -8.11 -1.76 6.18
N PHE A 30 -9.04 -2.48 5.54
CA PHE A 30 -8.85 -3.24 4.30
C PHE A 30 -8.02 -4.51 4.54
N ASP A 31 -8.47 -5.62 3.96
CA ASP A 31 -7.95 -6.99 4.17
C ASP A 31 -6.56 -7.23 3.56
N ASN A 32 -5.73 -6.19 3.45
CA ASN A 32 -4.33 -6.36 3.11
C ASN A 32 -3.56 -6.77 4.37
N GLU A 33 -3.59 -8.07 4.69
CA GLU A 33 -2.90 -8.65 5.85
C GLU A 33 -1.38 -8.35 5.86
N HIS A 34 -0.79 -8.09 4.69
CA HIS A 34 0.64 -7.85 4.50
C HIS A 34 0.99 -6.36 4.30
N GLY A 35 0.03 -5.44 4.34
CA GLY A 35 0.28 -4.04 4.02
C GLY A 35 0.78 -3.82 2.58
N TYR A 36 0.97 -2.56 2.22
CA TYR A 36 1.48 -2.17 0.90
C TYR A 36 2.98 -1.89 0.98
N GLU A 37 3.74 -2.21 -0.08
CA GLU A 37 5.17 -1.87 -0.14
C GLU A 37 5.41 -0.36 -0.08
N TRP A 38 4.55 0.42 -0.73
CA TRP A 38 4.53 1.87 -0.60
C TRP A 38 3.12 2.42 -0.70
N ALA A 39 2.82 3.46 0.07
CA ALA A 39 1.55 4.15 -0.03
C ALA A 39 1.64 5.63 0.35
N THR A 40 0.66 6.38 -0.12
CA THR A 40 0.43 7.79 0.27
C THR A 40 -0.76 7.89 1.22
N SER A 41 -0.84 8.99 1.98
CA SER A 41 -2.06 9.28 2.74
C SER A 41 -3.22 9.59 1.79
N TYR A 42 -4.45 9.26 2.19
CA TYR A 42 -5.64 9.62 1.42
C TYR A 42 -5.70 11.13 1.14
N SER A 43 -6.09 11.48 -0.08
CA SER A 43 -6.37 12.85 -0.49
C SER A 43 -7.49 12.84 -1.51
N ASN A 44 -8.61 13.50 -1.19
CA ASN A 44 -9.84 13.49 -1.99
C ASN A 44 -10.40 12.07 -2.19
N GLY A 45 -10.30 11.23 -1.17
CA GLY A 45 -10.83 9.88 -1.16
C GLY A 45 -10.04 8.84 -1.96
N LEU A 46 -8.84 9.19 -2.43
CA LEU A 46 -7.93 8.26 -3.09
C LEU A 46 -6.57 8.22 -2.38
N ALA A 47 -5.94 7.07 -2.40
CA ALA A 47 -4.54 6.89 -2.02
C ALA A 47 -3.79 6.19 -3.15
N PHE A 48 -2.60 6.67 -3.48
CA PHE A 48 -1.69 5.97 -4.37
C PHE A 48 -0.95 4.86 -3.61
N ILE A 49 -0.79 3.70 -4.25
CA ILE A 49 -0.09 2.52 -3.71
C ILE A 49 0.87 1.92 -4.76
N ILE A 50 1.91 1.26 -4.26
CA ILE A 50 2.77 0.32 -4.99
C ILE A 50 2.78 -0.97 -4.19
N ASP A 51 2.66 -2.10 -4.88
CA ASP A 51 2.60 -3.42 -4.25
C ASP A 51 2.93 -4.54 -5.25
N TYR A 52 3.13 -5.75 -4.75
CA TYR A 52 3.47 -6.93 -5.55
C TYR A 52 2.27 -7.87 -5.72
N ASP A 53 1.95 -8.21 -6.96
CA ASP A 53 0.94 -9.21 -7.27
C ASP A 53 1.56 -10.61 -7.31
N PHE A 54 1.24 -11.44 -6.32
CA PHE A 54 1.76 -12.80 -6.22
C PHE A 54 1.22 -13.76 -7.29
N GLU A 55 0.05 -13.48 -7.88
CA GLU A 55 -0.54 -14.31 -8.93
C GLU A 55 0.14 -14.06 -10.28
N THR A 56 0.30 -12.80 -10.65
CA THR A 56 0.95 -12.41 -11.91
C THR A 56 2.46 -12.33 -11.81
N ARG A 57 3.00 -12.29 -10.58
CA ARG A 57 4.42 -12.12 -10.25
C ARG A 57 5.00 -10.82 -10.79
N THR A 58 4.26 -9.73 -10.62
CA THR A 58 4.63 -8.41 -11.13
C THR A 58 4.31 -7.34 -10.10
N ASP A 59 5.17 -6.33 -10.02
CA ASP A 59 4.89 -5.11 -9.28
C ASP A 59 3.74 -4.36 -10.00
N TYR A 60 2.90 -3.68 -9.24
CA TYR A 60 1.88 -2.80 -9.78
C TYR A 60 1.81 -1.50 -8.98
N GLU A 61 1.44 -0.43 -9.67
CA GLU A 61 1.09 0.83 -9.04
C GLU A 61 -0.36 1.20 -9.34
N GLY A 62 -0.98 1.97 -8.46
CA GLY A 62 -2.39 2.27 -8.61
C GLY A 62 -2.96 3.25 -7.61
N TYR A 63 -4.27 3.46 -7.72
CA TYR A 63 -5.04 4.24 -6.75
C TYR A 63 -6.12 3.36 -6.14
N ILE A 64 -6.24 3.41 -4.82
CA ILE A 64 -7.33 2.78 -4.07
C ILE A 64 -8.30 3.83 -3.55
N ASP A 65 -9.58 3.47 -3.44
CA ASP A 65 -10.60 4.26 -2.74
C ASP A 65 -10.61 3.96 -1.23
N LYS A 66 -11.47 4.66 -0.48
CA LYS A 66 -11.61 4.51 0.99
C LYS A 66 -12.24 3.19 1.42
N GLU A 67 -12.64 2.34 0.48
CA GLU A 67 -13.14 1.00 0.70
C GLU A 67 -12.08 -0.06 0.35
N GLY A 68 -10.89 0.38 -0.10
CA GLY A 68 -9.77 -0.48 -0.49
C GLY A 68 -9.89 -1.02 -1.92
N ASN A 69 -10.86 -0.55 -2.71
CA ASN A 69 -10.99 -0.99 -4.10
C ASN A 69 -9.94 -0.31 -4.96
N LEU A 70 -9.27 -1.10 -5.80
CA LEU A 70 -8.34 -0.58 -6.80
C LEU A 70 -9.12 0.11 -7.94
N ILE A 71 -9.03 1.43 -7.99
CA ILE A 71 -9.71 2.29 -8.99
C ILE A 71 -8.90 2.39 -10.28
N TYR A 72 -7.58 2.34 -10.16
CA TYR A 72 -6.66 2.34 -11.28
C TYR A 72 -5.49 1.41 -10.97
N ARG A 73 -5.09 0.63 -11.97
CA ARG A 73 -3.95 -0.29 -11.90
C ARG A 73 -3.07 -0.12 -13.13
N TYR A 74 -1.78 -0.12 -12.90
CA TYR A 74 -0.76 -0.20 -13.93
C TYR A 74 0.25 -1.27 -13.51
N ASP A 75 0.30 -2.36 -14.28
CA ASP A 75 1.30 -3.41 -14.09
C ASP A 75 2.66 -2.90 -14.59
N ILE A 76 3.68 -3.00 -13.75
CA ILE A 76 5.02 -2.52 -14.06
C ILE A 76 5.75 -3.63 -14.83
N GLU A 77 5.65 -3.57 -16.16
CA GLU A 77 6.35 -4.50 -17.05
C GLU A 77 7.79 -4.07 -17.28
N GLY A 78 8.75 -4.90 -16.85
CA GLY A 78 10.17 -4.74 -17.16
C GLY A 78 10.98 -4.21 -15.99
N TRP A 79 11.85 -5.10 -15.49
CA TRP A 79 12.59 -5.03 -14.23
C TRP A 79 11.66 -5.17 -13.03
N PRO A 80 11.47 -6.39 -12.48
CA PRO A 80 10.95 -6.46 -11.11
C PRO A 80 11.87 -5.58 -10.27
N TYR A 81 11.32 -4.60 -9.54
CA TYR A 81 12.08 -3.84 -8.54
C TYR A 81 12.74 -4.81 -7.52
N ILE A 82 12.24 -6.04 -7.48
CA ILE A 82 12.38 -7.08 -6.47
C ILE A 82 13.45 -8.15 -6.79
N ASP A 83 13.85 -8.39 -8.06
CA ASP A 83 14.96 -9.35 -8.31
C ASP A 83 16.28 -8.88 -7.70
N ALA A 84 16.43 -7.58 -7.40
CA ALA A 84 17.60 -7.04 -6.73
C ALA A 84 17.59 -7.19 -5.19
N TYR A 85 16.43 -7.42 -4.55
CA TYR A 85 16.31 -7.52 -3.09
C TYR A 85 16.17 -8.96 -2.58
N PHE A 86 15.66 -9.89 -3.39
CA PHE A 86 15.50 -11.29 -2.98
C PHE A 86 16.67 -12.21 -3.33
N ASP A 87 17.64 -11.76 -4.14
CA ASP A 87 18.84 -12.56 -4.48
C ASP A 87 19.98 -12.45 -3.42
N VAL A 88 19.73 -11.78 -2.28
CA VAL A 88 20.71 -11.63 -1.18
C VAL A 88 20.33 -12.34 0.12
N HIS A 89 19.18 -13.03 0.18
CA HIS A 89 18.76 -13.74 1.39
C HIS A 89 18.26 -15.16 1.13
N TYR A 90 19.12 -16.05 0.63
CA TYR A 90 19.09 -17.49 0.93
C TYR A 90 20.50 -18.09 0.92
#